data_AF-A0A135VPM9-F1
#
_entry.id   AF-A0A135VPM9-F1
#
_cell.length_a   1.000
_cell.length_b   1.000
_cell.length_c   1.000
_cell.angle_alpha   90.00
_cell.angle_beta   90.00
_cell.angle_gamma   90.00
#
_symmetry.space_group_name_H-M   'P 1'
#
loop_
_entity.id
_entity.type
_entity.pdbx_description
1 polymer ?
#
loop_
_entity_poly.entity_id
_entity_poly.type
_entity_poly.pdbx_seq_one_letter_code
_entity_poly.pdbx_strand_id
1 'polypeptide(L)'
;MIKQAGSESYQVSGTKSERGPTTETGVSEGVEPEPKRELEIPMEDAALVASQTGVDIETAKEALRSSEGDLAAAILKLRQT
;
A
#
# COMPACT_ATOMS: atom_id res chain seq x y z
N MET A 1 1.85 48.46 8.31
CA MET A 1 0.79 47.62 8.91
C MET A 1 -0.52 48.36 8.74
N ILE A 2 -1.43 47.88 7.90
CA ILE A 2 -2.75 48.51 7.70
C ILE A 2 -3.78 47.52 8.25
N LYS A 3 -4.37 47.83 9.41
CA LYS A 3 -5.36 47.00 10.10
C LYS A 3 -6.74 47.60 9.81
N GLN A 4 -7.52 46.95 8.94
CA GLN A 4 -8.95 47.21 8.81
C GLN A 4 -9.69 46.04 9.48
N ALA A 5 -10.60 46.35 10.40
CA ALA A 5 -11.26 45.36 11.24
C ALA A 5 -11.97 44.30 10.39
N GLY A 6 -11.53 43.04 10.53
CA GLY A 6 -12.15 41.87 9.91
C GLY A 6 -11.36 41.21 8.76
N SER A 7 -10.24 41.76 8.31
CA SER A 7 -9.42 41.10 7.26
C SER A 7 -7.93 41.31 7.48
N GLU A 8 -7.19 40.21 7.61
CA GLU A 8 -5.73 40.21 7.67
C GLU A 8 -5.16 40.02 6.26
N SER A 9 -4.32 40.95 5.81
CA SER A 9 -3.64 40.86 4.51
C SER A 9 -2.23 40.29 4.70
N TYR A 10 -1.92 39.22 3.98
CA TYR A 10 -0.59 38.59 3.97
C TYR A 10 0.13 38.86 2.65
N GLN A 11 1.40 39.26 2.73
CA GLN A 11 2.28 39.36 1.57
C GLN A 11 3.00 38.01 1.41
N VAL A 12 2.71 37.29 0.32
CA VAL A 12 3.35 36.02 -0.03
C VAL A 12 4.32 36.26 -1.19
N SER A 13 5.61 36.03 -0.96
CA SER A 13 6.65 36.09 -1.98
C SER A 13 7.32 34.73 -2.11
N GLY A 14 7.38 34.17 -3.32
CA GLY A 14 8.00 32.87 -3.60
C GLY A 14 7.61 32.32 -4.97
N THR A 15 8.24 31.22 -5.37
CA THR A 15 7.89 30.50 -6.60
C THR A 15 6.68 29.60 -6.35
N LYS A 16 5.61 29.78 -7.12
CA LYS A 16 4.39 28.97 -7.05
C LYS A 16 4.69 27.55 -7.56
N SER A 17 4.29 26.53 -6.80
CA SER A 17 4.25 25.15 -7.28
C SER A 17 2.84 24.61 -7.05
N GLU A 18 2.25 24.01 -8.09
CA GLU A 18 0.89 23.49 -8.09
C GLU A 18 0.92 22.01 -7.70
N ARG A 19 0.23 21.65 -6.61
CA ARG A 19 -0.04 20.24 -6.30
C ARG A 19 -1.44 19.90 -6.80
N GLY A 20 -1.55 18.85 -7.63
CA GLY A 20 -2.85 18.31 -8.03
C GLY A 20 -3.60 17.76 -6.81
N PRO A 21 -4.95 17.81 -6.80
CA PRO A 21 -5.72 17.18 -5.74
C PRO A 21 -5.42 15.68 -5.74
N THR A 22 -4.93 15.14 -4.62
CA THR A 22 -4.75 13.70 -4.46
C THR A 22 -6.12 13.05 -4.39
N THR A 23 -6.67 12.72 -5.56
CA THR A 23 -7.70 11.70 -5.65
C THR A 23 -6.98 10.38 -5.39
N GLU A 24 -7.37 9.71 -4.33
CA GLU A 24 -7.03 8.34 -3.96
C GLU A 24 -7.34 7.35 -5.10
N THR A 25 -6.54 7.35 -6.15
CA THR A 25 -6.46 6.27 -7.13
C THR A 25 -5.05 6.29 -7.71
N GLY A 26 -4.11 5.80 -6.91
CA GLY A 26 -2.79 5.43 -7.39
C GLY A 26 -2.92 4.20 -8.27
N VAL A 27 -3.07 4.40 -9.58
CA VAL A 27 -2.56 3.45 -10.57
C VAL A 27 -1.54 4.23 -11.38
N SER A 28 -0.30 4.22 -10.88
CA SER A 28 0.86 4.65 -11.65
C SER A 28 1.31 3.43 -12.43
N GLU A 29 1.02 3.41 -13.73
CA GLU A 29 1.71 2.55 -14.69
C GLU A 29 3.22 2.86 -14.61
N GLY A 30 3.95 1.91 -14.06
CA GLY A 30 5.41 1.88 -13.97
C GLY A 30 5.82 0.42 -13.94
N VAL A 31 5.83 -0.22 -15.11
CA VAL A 31 6.34 -1.57 -15.28
C VAL A 31 7.86 -1.52 -15.17
N GLU A 32 8.34 -1.53 -13.93
CA GLU A 32 9.70 -1.93 -13.60
C GLU A 32 9.59 -3.35 -13.04
N PRO A 33 10.36 -4.35 -13.51
CA PRO A 33 10.41 -5.64 -12.86
C PRO A 33 11.13 -5.43 -11.52
N GLU A 34 10.36 -5.11 -10.47
CA GLU A 34 10.89 -4.98 -9.13
C GLU A 34 11.66 -6.27 -8.79
N PRO A 35 12.87 -6.16 -8.22
CA PRO A 35 13.59 -7.33 -7.76
C PRO A 35 12.67 -8.08 -6.80
N LYS A 36 12.64 -9.42 -6.91
CA LYS A 36 11.94 -10.30 -5.96
C LYS A 36 12.40 -9.92 -4.56
N ARG A 37 11.73 -8.96 -3.93
CA ARG A 37 11.94 -8.61 -2.54
C ARG A 37 11.66 -9.91 -1.84
N GLU A 38 12.68 -10.42 -1.17
CA GLU A 38 12.51 -11.50 -0.24
C GLU A 38 11.70 -10.91 0.91
N LEU A 39 10.38 -10.81 0.70
CA LEU A 39 9.43 -10.38 1.70
C LEU A 39 9.60 -11.37 2.84
N GLU A 40 10.07 -10.88 3.97
CA GLU A 40 10.14 -11.65 5.20
C GLU A 40 8.71 -11.97 5.62
N ILE A 41 8.20 -13.10 5.14
CA ILE A 41 6.89 -13.60 5.56
C ILE A 41 7.06 -14.16 6.98
N PRO A 42 6.39 -13.57 7.99
CA PRO A 42 6.44 -14.10 9.33
C PRO A 42 5.80 -15.49 9.37
N MET A 43 6.40 -16.40 10.15
CA MET A 43 5.94 -17.79 10.22
C MET A 43 4.52 -17.91 10.78
N GLU A 44 4.12 -16.96 11.63
CA GLU A 44 2.78 -16.88 12.20
C GLU A 44 1.70 -16.62 11.13
N ASP A 45 1.95 -15.70 10.20
CA ASP A 45 1.02 -15.42 9.10
C ASP A 45 0.90 -16.62 8.17
N ALA A 46 2.02 -17.27 7.81
CA ALA A 46 1.99 -18.47 6.99
C ALA A 46 1.21 -19.61 7.67
N ALA A 47 1.39 -19.81 8.97
CA ALA A 47 0.65 -20.79 9.76
C ALA A 47 -0.84 -20.46 9.83
N LEU A 48 -1.20 -19.18 9.94
CA LEU A 48 -2.58 -18.73 9.97
C LEU A 48 -3.28 -18.97 8.63
N VAL A 49 -2.64 -18.62 7.51
CA VAL A 49 -3.16 -18.89 6.16
C VAL A 49 -3.34 -20.39 5.95
N ALA A 50 -2.33 -21.20 6.24
CA ALA A 50 -2.38 -22.65 6.15
C ALA A 50 -3.55 -23.23 6.96
N SER A 51 -3.72 -22.78 8.20
CA SER A 51 -4.81 -23.23 9.08
C SER A 51 -6.20 -22.83 8.58
N GLN A 52 -6.35 -21.66 7.97
CA GLN A 52 -7.65 -21.17 7.47
C GLN A 52 -8.06 -21.73 6.10
N THR A 53 -7.09 -22.17 5.32
CA THR A 53 -7.28 -22.64 3.94
C THR A 53 -7.06 -24.15 3.80
N GLY A 54 -6.44 -24.80 4.78
CA GLY A 54 -6.16 -26.24 4.79
C GLY A 54 -4.98 -26.66 3.91
N VAL A 55 -4.15 -25.71 3.45
CA VAL A 55 -2.95 -25.99 2.63
C VAL A 55 -1.68 -26.12 3.49
N ASP A 56 -0.60 -26.61 2.90
CA ASP A 56 0.70 -26.69 3.56
C ASP A 56 1.34 -25.31 3.78
N ILE A 57 2.27 -25.21 4.74
CA ILE A 57 3.01 -23.99 5.05
C ILE A 57 3.78 -23.47 3.84
N GLU A 58 4.35 -24.35 2.99
CA GLU A 58 5.02 -23.90 1.78
C GLU A 58 4.07 -23.19 0.81
N THR A 59 2.90 -23.79 0.53
CA THR A 59 1.87 -23.18 -0.32
C THR A 59 1.35 -21.87 0.26
N ALA A 60 1.17 -21.81 1.58
CA ALA A 60 0.78 -20.58 2.26
C ALA A 60 1.84 -19.47 2.13
N LYS A 61 3.14 -19.81 2.24
CA LYS A 61 4.25 -18.84 2.04
C LYS A 61 4.31 -18.33 0.61
N GLU A 62 4.07 -19.20 -0.38
CA GLU A 62 4.01 -18.79 -1.79
C GLU A 62 2.83 -17.86 -2.07
N ALA A 63 1.66 -18.14 -1.48
CA ALA A 63 0.47 -17.30 -1.59
C ALA A 63 0.71 -15.91 -0.97
N LEU A 64 1.33 -15.86 0.22
CA LEU A 64 1.70 -14.62 0.89
C LEU A 64 2.76 -13.84 0.09
N ARG A 65 3.77 -14.52 -0.45
CA ARG A 65 4.80 -13.89 -1.30
C ARG A 65 4.20 -13.33 -2.60
N SER A 66 3.24 -14.03 -3.20
CA SER A 66 2.51 -13.55 -4.38
C SER A 66 1.50 -12.45 -4.09
N SER A 67 1.12 -12.28 -2.82
CA SER A 67 0.21 -11.24 -2.35
C SER A 67 0.97 -10.11 -1.66
N GLU A 68 2.29 -10.05 -1.84
CA GLU A 68 3.17 -9.02 -1.28
C GLU A 68 3.11 -8.90 0.26
N GLY A 69 2.80 -9.99 0.96
CA GLY A 69 2.61 -10.01 2.41
C GLY A 69 1.18 -9.70 2.88
N ASP A 70 0.23 -9.49 1.98
CA ASP A 70 -1.18 -9.31 2.33
C ASP A 70 -1.82 -10.65 2.71
N LEU A 71 -2.11 -10.78 4.00
CA LEU A 71 -2.75 -11.96 4.60
C LEU A 71 -4.14 -12.23 4.03
N ALA A 72 -4.96 -11.18 3.89
CA ALA A 72 -6.34 -11.33 3.44
C ALA A 72 -6.39 -11.73 1.96
N ALA A 73 -5.56 -11.09 1.13
CA ALA A 73 -5.44 -11.40 -0.28
C ALA A 73 -4.94 -12.85 -0.48
N ALA A 74 -3.97 -13.30 0.31
CA ALA A 74 -3.48 -14.69 0.24
C ALA A 74 -4.58 -15.72 0.60
N ILE A 75 -5.35 -15.47 1.67
CA ILE A 75 -6.46 -16.35 2.08
C ILE A 75 -7.54 -16.40 1.00
N LEU A 76 -7.93 -15.25 0.44
CA LEU A 76 -8.93 -15.18 -0.62
C LEU A 76 -8.47 -15.93 -1.87
N LYS A 77 -7.20 -15.76 -2.25
CA LYS A 77 -6.60 -16.41 -3.41
C LYS A 77 -6.62 -17.94 -3.28
N LEU A 78 -6.31 -18.47 -2.10
CA LEU A 78 -6.33 -19.91 -1.82
C LEU A 78 -7.73 -20.50 -1.61
N ARG A 79 -8.72 -19.69 -1.24
CA ARG A 79 -10.12 -20.13 -1.13
C ARG A 79 -10.87 -20.15 -2.45
N GLN A 80 -10.37 -19.42 -3.44
CA GLN A 80 -10.97 -19.34 -4.78
C GLN A 80 -10.45 -20.41 -5.75
N THR A 81 -9.40 -21.14 -5.35
CA THR A 81 -8.90 -22.35 -6.03
C THR A 81 -9.65 -23.60 -5.59
#